data_AF-A0A838UDX3-F1
#
_entry.id   AF-A0A838UDX3-F1
#
_cell.length_a   1.000
_cell.length_b   1.000
_cell.length_c   1.000
_cell.angle_alpha   90.00
_cell.angle_beta   90.00
_cell.angle_gamma   90.00
#
_symmetry.space_group_name_H-M   'P 1'
#
loop_
_entity.id
_entity.type
_entity.pdbx_description
1 polymer ?
#
loop_
_entity_poly.entity_id
_entity_poly.type
_entity_poly.pdbx_seq_one_letter_code
_entity_poly.pdbx_strand_id
1 'polypeptide(L)'
;MRSLIALIALLLAGPVAAAPTPVAELAKPPADAQAFTIMSTAGKHGASTRWTAPDGARMGRESLLLRGQVFETDSVERLGPDRMLQKVTIRGFTPNGDAAESFAVEGGTARWKSPVDGGAAPYRSPAMYIAFGGTMALNADFFEALLAAPGRSLALLPGGRAHAEPLTTLDVGEGPAKKTVAAWAITGVFNTPVAVWADDKGRFFALIGGLSWIPAGYEAAQPLLQKAQDEALAKRSPALAKALVRTPAGPVAFTHVRAFVGGDHFAPDQTVVVDKGLITRVGPAAGFTPPGGAEVIDGAGETLVPGLWDSHMHFGDDAAGPMLLSLGVTSARDPGNVNALTLARAERRAKGELLSPRVYPSVLIDGKGPNTAQVASVATTRDEALAIVRKAKAEGFVAIKLYGTFNPAWVKDTAAEAHRLGLHVHGHLPAGMRTAEAIADGYDEITHIYFVMMQAMPDSVVAKSNGIARFEGPGRYAKDVDLNAEPMKSLIATMAAKKITVDP
;
A
#
# COMPACT_ATOMS: atom_id res chain seq x y z
N MET A 1 31.53 57.78 -0.68
CA MET A 1 30.33 58.58 -0.99
C MET A 1 29.50 57.77 -1.98
N ARG A 2 28.49 57.04 -1.50
CA ARG A 2 27.08 57.47 -1.38
C ARG A 2 26.35 57.45 -2.74
N SER A 3 25.36 56.56 -2.84
CA SER A 3 24.08 56.61 -3.61
C SER A 3 23.59 55.16 -3.78
N LEU A 4 22.91 54.56 -2.80
CA LEU A 4 21.47 54.62 -2.52
C LEU A 4 20.58 54.32 -3.75
N ILE A 5 20.30 53.05 -3.99
CA ILE A 5 19.05 52.61 -4.63
C ILE A 5 18.33 51.75 -3.59
N ALA A 6 17.22 52.29 -3.09
CA ALA A 6 16.29 51.60 -2.22
C ALA A 6 15.63 50.47 -3.00
N LEU A 7 15.99 49.22 -2.68
CA LEU A 7 15.25 48.06 -3.13
C LEU A 7 14.10 47.83 -2.15
N ILE A 8 12.89 48.16 -2.58
CA ILE A 8 11.66 47.71 -1.94
C ILE A 8 11.67 46.18 -2.01
N ALA A 9 11.98 45.53 -0.90
CA ALA A 9 11.74 44.12 -0.72
C ALA A 9 10.22 43.91 -0.70
N LEU A 10 9.63 43.62 -1.87
CA LEU A 10 8.39 42.86 -1.89
C LEU A 10 8.74 41.49 -1.30
N LEU A 11 8.46 41.34 -0.01
CA LEU A 11 8.18 40.04 0.59
C LEU A 11 7.05 39.42 -0.22
N LEU A 12 7.40 38.62 -1.23
CA LEU A 12 6.55 37.52 -1.67
C LEU A 12 6.50 36.56 -0.48
N ALA A 13 5.66 36.88 0.50
CA ALA A 13 5.08 35.88 1.36
C ALA A 13 4.33 34.94 0.40
N GLY A 14 5.01 33.88 -0.03
CA GLY A 14 4.31 32.71 -0.57
C GLY A 14 3.19 32.37 0.41
N PRO A 15 2.02 31.91 -0.08
CA PRO A 15 0.89 31.65 0.78
C PRO A 15 1.37 30.76 1.93
N VAL A 16 1.35 31.31 3.15
CA VAL A 16 1.50 30.51 4.35
C VAL A 16 0.41 29.46 4.22
N ALA A 17 0.82 28.18 4.09
CA ALA A 17 -0.14 27.09 4.05
C ALA A 17 -1.09 27.30 5.24
N ALA A 18 -2.39 27.40 4.97
CA ALA A 18 -3.37 27.62 6.01
C ALA A 18 -3.19 26.54 7.08
N ALA A 19 -3.24 26.91 8.34
CA ALA A 19 -3.18 25.93 9.41
C ALA A 19 -4.40 24.99 9.28
N PRO A 20 -4.24 23.68 9.53
CA PRO A 20 -5.36 22.76 9.49
C PRO A 20 -6.45 23.16 10.47
N THR A 21 -7.70 22.87 10.11
CA THR A 21 -8.85 23.12 10.99
C THR A 21 -8.67 22.37 12.33
N PRO A 22 -8.73 23.05 13.48
CA PRO A 22 -8.62 22.40 14.78
C PRO A 22 -9.76 21.41 15.03
N VAL A 23 -9.49 20.34 15.78
CA VAL A 23 -10.48 19.30 16.10
C VAL A 23 -11.78 19.86 16.70
N ALA A 24 -11.68 20.93 17.50
CA ALA A 24 -12.82 21.58 18.14
C ALA A 24 -13.79 22.26 17.15
N GLU A 25 -13.32 22.57 15.93
CA GLU A 25 -14.07 23.21 14.85
C GLU A 25 -14.55 22.21 13.78
N LEU A 26 -14.12 20.94 13.89
CA LEU A 26 -14.65 19.86 13.07
C LEU A 26 -16.08 19.51 13.48
N ALA A 27 -16.81 18.93 12.53
CA ALA A 27 -18.21 18.58 12.68
C ALA A 27 -18.45 17.68 13.89
N LYS A 28 -19.55 17.93 14.59
CA LYS A 28 -20.01 17.12 15.72
C LYS A 28 -21.16 16.22 15.24
N PRO A 29 -20.98 14.90 15.22
CA PRO A 29 -22.03 13.99 14.77
C PRO A 29 -23.26 14.08 15.68
N PRO A 30 -24.49 14.10 15.13
CA PRO A 30 -25.69 13.94 15.93
C PRO A 30 -25.80 12.51 16.48
N ALA A 31 -26.64 12.30 17.50
CA ALA A 31 -26.76 11.02 18.18
C ALA A 31 -27.31 9.89 17.30
N ASP A 32 -28.05 10.23 16.25
CA ASP A 32 -28.62 9.32 15.25
C ASP A 32 -27.73 9.11 14.02
N ALA A 33 -26.52 9.68 14.01
CA ALA A 33 -25.56 9.46 12.94
C ALA A 33 -25.21 7.97 12.81
N GLN A 34 -25.07 7.49 11.58
CA GLN A 34 -24.58 6.14 11.34
C GLN A 34 -23.10 6.08 11.74
N ALA A 35 -22.80 5.21 12.71
CA ALA A 35 -21.45 5.02 13.23
C ALA A 35 -20.76 3.77 12.68
N PHE A 36 -19.48 3.91 12.37
CA PHE A 36 -18.58 2.85 11.96
C PHE A 36 -17.38 2.80 12.91
N THR A 37 -16.98 1.59 13.27
CA THR A 37 -15.72 1.33 13.95
C THR A 37 -14.62 1.18 12.91
N ILE A 38 -13.51 1.91 13.11
CA ILE A 38 -12.28 1.72 12.34
C ILE A 38 -11.41 0.71 13.08
N MET A 39 -11.08 -0.40 12.45
CA MET A 39 -10.35 -1.49 13.11
C MET A 39 -9.44 -2.28 12.18
N SER A 40 -8.61 -3.14 12.76
CA SER A 40 -7.79 -4.13 12.06
C SER A 40 -7.66 -5.38 12.94
N THR A 41 -6.81 -6.33 12.53
CA THR A 41 -6.42 -7.46 13.38
C THR A 41 -5.74 -7.04 14.70
N ALA A 42 -5.17 -5.83 14.77
CA ALA A 42 -4.59 -5.28 15.99
C ALA A 42 -5.63 -4.64 16.95
N GLY A 43 -6.91 -4.59 16.56
CA GLY A 43 -8.00 -4.01 17.36
C GLY A 43 -8.59 -2.73 16.75
N LYS A 44 -9.28 -1.96 17.59
CA LYS A 44 -9.95 -0.70 17.23
C LYS A 44 -8.95 0.47 17.21
N HIS A 45 -9.05 1.29 16.18
CA HIS A 45 -8.17 2.44 15.93
C HIS A 45 -8.91 3.78 15.90
N GLY A 46 -10.23 3.77 15.76
CA GLY A 46 -10.98 5.02 15.62
C GLY A 46 -12.47 4.82 15.37
N ALA A 47 -13.10 5.90 14.96
CA ALA A 47 -14.51 5.95 14.58
C ALA A 47 -14.70 6.83 13.34
N SER A 48 -15.62 6.40 12.49
CA SER A 48 -16.10 7.17 11.35
C SER A 48 -17.62 7.28 11.46
N THR A 49 -18.18 8.43 11.12
CA THR A 49 -19.63 8.67 11.21
C THR A 49 -20.11 9.36 9.95
N ARG A 50 -21.33 9.05 9.52
CA ARG A 50 -22.01 9.76 8.44
C ARG A 50 -23.46 10.07 8.78
N TRP A 51 -23.95 11.20 8.31
CA TRP A 51 -25.34 11.63 8.50
C TRP A 51 -25.76 12.64 7.42
N THR A 52 -27.05 12.93 7.34
CA THR A 52 -27.59 14.01 6.52
C THR A 52 -27.98 15.17 7.42
N ALA A 53 -27.43 16.36 7.16
CA ALA A 53 -27.77 17.58 7.86
C ALA A 53 -29.19 18.07 7.47
N PRO A 54 -29.84 18.92 8.29
CA PRO A 54 -31.19 19.41 8.02
C PRO A 54 -31.36 20.14 6.68
N ASP A 55 -30.28 20.71 6.15
CA ASP A 55 -30.24 21.39 4.85
C ASP A 55 -29.96 20.45 3.66
N GLY A 56 -29.98 19.14 3.90
CA GLY A 56 -29.74 18.10 2.90
C GLY A 56 -28.26 17.84 2.58
N ALA A 57 -27.31 18.56 3.21
CA ALA A 57 -25.90 18.24 3.05
C ALA A 57 -25.60 16.86 3.67
N ARG A 58 -24.80 16.05 2.96
CA ARG A 58 -24.26 14.81 3.50
C ARG A 58 -22.96 15.12 4.23
N MET A 59 -22.80 14.54 5.40
CA MET A 59 -21.75 14.89 6.34
C MET A 59 -20.99 13.64 6.72
N GLY A 60 -19.68 13.79 6.88
CA GLY A 60 -18.80 12.76 7.43
C GLY A 60 -17.91 13.33 8.53
N ARG A 61 -17.59 12.51 9.53
CA ARG A 61 -16.59 12.84 10.56
C ARG A 61 -15.79 11.60 10.91
N GLU A 62 -14.47 11.72 10.85
CA GLU A 62 -13.54 10.60 11.06
C GLU A 62 -12.39 10.97 12.00
N SER A 63 -12.21 10.16 13.04
CA SER A 63 -11.11 10.24 14.00
C SER A 63 -10.40 8.89 14.06
N LEU A 64 -9.10 8.89 13.80
CA LEU A 64 -8.27 7.68 13.71
C LEU A 64 -6.92 7.92 14.38
N LEU A 65 -6.53 7.00 15.25
CA LEU A 65 -5.19 6.88 15.80
C LEU A 65 -4.60 5.53 15.38
N LEU A 66 -3.61 5.55 14.51
CA LEU A 66 -2.95 4.36 13.99
C LEU A 66 -1.44 4.40 14.28
N ARG A 67 -0.98 3.72 15.33
CA ARG A 67 0.45 3.65 15.67
C ARG A 67 1.10 5.04 15.80
N GLY A 68 0.43 5.95 16.51
CA GLY A 68 0.84 7.34 16.67
C GLY A 68 0.49 8.27 15.49
N GLN A 69 -0.04 7.75 14.38
CA GLN A 69 -0.54 8.55 13.27
C GLN A 69 -1.97 9.00 13.58
N VAL A 70 -2.16 10.30 13.76
CA VAL A 70 -3.47 10.90 14.07
C VAL A 70 -4.08 11.47 12.79
N PHE A 71 -5.34 11.13 12.55
CA PHE A 71 -6.18 11.70 11.50
C PHE A 71 -7.44 12.25 12.16
N GLU A 72 -7.75 13.49 11.82
CA GLU A 72 -8.94 14.17 12.29
C GLU A 72 -9.52 14.93 11.11
N THR A 73 -10.56 14.38 10.48
CA THR A 73 -11.15 14.96 9.28
C THR A 73 -12.68 15.01 9.37
N ASP A 74 -13.26 15.97 8.66
CA ASP A 74 -14.67 15.96 8.31
C ASP A 74 -14.88 16.22 6.82
N SER A 75 -16.03 15.81 6.30
CA SER A 75 -16.48 16.10 4.94
C SER A 75 -17.89 16.69 4.94
N VAL A 76 -18.12 17.63 4.04
CA VAL A 76 -19.44 18.18 3.70
C VAL A 76 -19.65 18.03 2.20
N GLU A 77 -20.75 17.41 1.84
CA GLU A 77 -21.06 16.99 0.48
C GLU A 77 -22.45 17.48 0.09
N ARG A 78 -22.57 18.11 -1.08
CA ARG A 78 -23.87 18.48 -1.65
C ARG A 78 -23.99 17.84 -3.01
N LEU A 79 -25.12 17.19 -3.24
CA LEU A 79 -25.44 16.62 -4.54
C LEU A 79 -26.08 17.64 -5.47
N GLY A 80 -25.79 17.50 -6.75
CA GLY A 80 -26.44 18.21 -7.84
C GLY A 80 -27.75 17.54 -8.26
N PRO A 81 -28.48 18.14 -9.21
CA PRO A 81 -29.73 17.58 -9.75
C PRO A 81 -29.53 16.25 -10.48
N ASP A 82 -28.33 15.98 -10.98
CA ASP A 82 -27.92 14.71 -11.60
C ASP A 82 -27.52 13.64 -10.56
N ARG A 83 -27.66 13.94 -9.27
CA ARG A 83 -27.26 13.13 -8.11
C ARG A 83 -25.75 12.84 -8.01
N MET A 84 -24.91 13.58 -8.73
CA MET A 84 -23.46 13.58 -8.54
C MET A 84 -23.06 14.64 -7.52
N LEU A 85 -21.81 14.61 -7.06
CA LEU A 85 -21.28 15.66 -6.19
C LEU A 85 -21.30 16.99 -6.93
N GLN A 86 -21.96 18.00 -6.34
CA GLN A 86 -21.95 19.39 -6.79
C GLN A 86 -20.88 20.19 -6.04
N LYS A 87 -20.71 19.90 -4.74
CA LYS A 87 -19.76 20.56 -3.87
C LYS A 87 -19.24 19.59 -2.82
N VAL A 88 -17.92 19.59 -2.61
CA VAL A 88 -17.24 18.88 -1.52
C VAL A 88 -16.37 19.87 -0.77
N THR A 89 -16.33 19.73 0.55
CA THR A 89 -15.34 20.38 1.40
C THR A 89 -14.88 19.37 2.43
N ILE A 90 -13.58 19.09 2.44
CA ILE A 90 -12.89 18.29 3.45
C ILE A 90 -12.05 19.24 4.29
N ARG A 91 -12.03 19.02 5.60
CA ARG A 91 -11.23 19.82 6.55
C ARG A 91 -10.52 18.92 7.54
N GLY A 92 -9.56 19.50 8.26
CA GLY A 92 -8.84 18.85 9.35
C GLY A 92 -7.40 18.50 8.96
N PHE A 93 -6.86 17.41 9.49
CA PHE A 93 -5.47 17.02 9.23
C PHE A 93 -5.26 15.52 9.20
N THR A 94 -4.16 15.14 8.56
CA THR A 94 -3.57 13.81 8.55
C THR A 94 -2.13 13.90 9.07
N PRO A 95 -1.41 12.78 9.24
CA PRO A 95 0.02 12.82 9.53
C PRO A 95 0.87 13.59 8.50
N ASN A 96 0.34 13.81 7.29
CA ASN A 96 1.01 14.56 6.23
C ASN A 96 0.73 16.07 6.29
N GLY A 97 -0.05 16.55 7.27
CA GLY A 97 -0.43 17.95 7.43
C GLY A 97 -1.90 18.22 7.12
N ASP A 98 -2.19 19.41 6.61
CA ASP A 98 -3.54 19.86 6.29
C ASP A 98 -4.24 18.92 5.29
N ALA A 99 -5.47 18.52 5.62
CA ALA A 99 -6.30 17.64 4.83
C ALA A 99 -7.27 18.41 3.92
N ALA A 100 -7.20 19.74 3.88
CA ALA A 100 -8.12 20.58 3.14
C ALA A 100 -8.23 20.17 1.68
N GLU A 101 -9.45 19.86 1.27
CA GLU A 101 -9.78 19.55 -0.11
C GLU A 101 -11.14 20.14 -0.47
N SER A 102 -11.24 20.67 -1.68
CA SER A 102 -12.47 21.29 -2.18
C SER A 102 -12.75 20.85 -3.60
N PHE A 103 -14.03 20.64 -3.89
CA PHE A 103 -14.53 20.41 -5.23
C PHE A 103 -15.82 21.19 -5.43
N ALA A 104 -16.01 21.74 -6.63
CA ALA A 104 -17.25 22.39 -7.01
C ALA A 104 -17.50 22.26 -8.52
N VAL A 105 -18.75 22.07 -8.89
CA VAL A 105 -19.21 22.25 -10.28
C VAL A 105 -19.92 23.60 -10.37
N GLU A 106 -19.44 24.51 -11.20
CA GLU A 106 -20.03 25.84 -11.39
C GLU A 106 -19.91 26.25 -12.86
N GLY A 107 -20.99 26.78 -13.45
CA GLY A 107 -20.98 27.22 -14.85
C GLY A 107 -20.53 26.15 -15.85
N GLY A 108 -20.90 24.88 -15.62
CA GLY A 108 -20.49 23.76 -16.48
C GLY A 108 -19.01 23.38 -16.37
N THR A 109 -18.32 23.81 -15.32
CA THR A 109 -16.92 23.48 -15.05
C THR A 109 -16.79 22.86 -13.67
N ALA A 110 -16.18 21.67 -13.59
CA ALA A 110 -15.73 21.06 -12.35
C ALA A 110 -14.36 21.64 -11.98
N ARG A 111 -14.17 22.03 -10.72
CA ARG A 111 -12.90 22.53 -10.18
C ARG A 111 -12.59 21.81 -8.89
N TRP A 112 -11.33 21.45 -8.68
CA TRP A 112 -10.86 20.85 -7.44
C TRP A 112 -9.53 21.44 -6.98
N LYS A 113 -9.31 21.35 -5.67
CA LYS A 113 -8.04 21.62 -5.03
C LYS A 113 -7.89 20.63 -3.89
N SER A 114 -6.83 19.83 -3.91
CA SER A 114 -6.48 18.87 -2.86
C SER A 114 -5.11 19.21 -2.25
N PRO A 115 -4.65 18.46 -1.21
CA PRO A 115 -3.31 18.61 -0.68
C PRO A 115 -2.20 18.32 -1.69
N VAL A 116 -2.47 17.48 -2.70
CA VAL A 116 -1.45 17.02 -3.66
C VAL A 116 -1.61 17.59 -5.06
N ASP A 117 -2.80 18.08 -5.42
CA ASP A 117 -3.09 18.56 -6.76
C ASP A 117 -4.15 19.69 -6.79
N GLY A 118 -4.54 20.09 -7.98
CA GLY A 118 -5.65 21.00 -8.21
C GLY A 118 -5.83 21.24 -9.70
N GLY A 119 -7.07 21.44 -10.12
CA GLY A 119 -7.37 21.55 -11.54
C GLY A 119 -8.81 21.91 -11.83
N ALA A 120 -9.13 21.90 -13.12
CA ALA A 120 -10.47 22.10 -13.63
C ALA A 120 -10.70 21.25 -14.87
N ALA A 121 -11.94 20.80 -15.07
CA ALA A 121 -12.37 20.05 -16.24
C ALA A 121 -13.79 20.48 -16.65
N PRO A 122 -14.15 20.45 -17.95
CA PRO A 122 -15.52 20.67 -18.37
C PRO A 122 -16.47 19.61 -17.76
N TYR A 123 -17.56 20.06 -17.15
CA TYR A 123 -18.62 19.19 -16.61
C TYR A 123 -19.80 19.16 -17.59
N ARG A 124 -19.74 18.23 -18.54
CA ARG A 124 -20.72 18.12 -19.64
C ARG A 124 -21.76 17.03 -19.45
N SER A 125 -21.48 16.09 -18.54
CA SER A 125 -22.31 14.92 -18.25
C SER A 125 -22.04 14.46 -16.82
N PRO A 126 -22.97 13.72 -16.20
CA PRO A 126 -22.79 13.22 -14.83
C PRO A 126 -21.48 12.44 -14.67
N ALA A 127 -20.65 12.87 -13.72
CA ALA A 127 -19.40 12.21 -13.36
C ALA A 127 -19.13 12.38 -11.86
N MET A 128 -18.61 11.32 -11.23
CA MET A 128 -18.29 11.35 -9.80
C MET A 128 -16.89 11.90 -9.56
N TYR A 129 -16.77 12.87 -8.67
CA TYR A 129 -15.47 13.31 -8.17
C TYR A 129 -14.89 12.27 -7.21
N ILE A 130 -13.67 11.80 -7.48
CA ILE A 130 -12.90 10.97 -6.56
C ILE A 130 -11.95 11.88 -5.80
N ALA A 131 -12.24 12.07 -4.52
CA ALA A 131 -11.37 12.86 -3.65
C ALA A 131 -10.05 12.16 -3.36
N PHE A 132 -9.01 12.95 -3.11
CA PHE A 132 -7.72 12.42 -2.66
C PHE A 132 -7.79 11.94 -1.21
N GLY A 133 -8.46 12.71 -0.35
CA GLY A 133 -8.67 12.38 1.06
C GLY A 133 -10.14 12.36 1.46
N GLY A 134 -10.40 12.73 2.71
CA GLY A 134 -11.75 12.81 3.26
C GLY A 134 -12.12 11.62 4.14
N THR A 135 -13.38 11.62 4.57
CA THR A 135 -13.92 10.58 5.45
C THR A 135 -14.45 9.40 4.66
N MET A 136 -14.67 8.26 5.30
CA MET A 136 -15.35 7.12 4.67
C MET A 136 -16.77 7.45 4.17
N ALA A 137 -17.41 8.51 4.66
CA ALA A 137 -18.72 8.94 4.17
C ALA A 137 -18.70 9.26 2.66
N LEU A 138 -17.65 9.96 2.21
CA LEU A 138 -17.49 10.35 0.81
C LEU A 138 -17.25 9.13 -0.10
N ASN A 139 -16.47 8.17 0.38
CA ASN A 139 -16.27 6.90 -0.32
C ASN A 139 -17.56 6.07 -0.37
N ALA A 140 -18.30 6.00 0.73
CA ALA A 140 -19.61 5.35 0.79
C ALA A 140 -20.61 5.96 -0.21
N ASP A 141 -20.65 7.29 -0.30
CA ASP A 141 -21.47 8.02 -1.26
C ASP A 141 -21.12 7.72 -2.71
N PHE A 142 -19.82 7.66 -3.04
CA PHE A 142 -19.34 7.21 -4.34
C PHE A 142 -19.81 5.78 -4.63
N PHE A 143 -19.61 4.83 -3.70
CA PHE A 143 -20.00 3.44 -3.92
C PHE A 143 -21.50 3.27 -4.13
N GLU A 144 -22.32 3.97 -3.34
CA GLU A 144 -23.77 3.97 -3.48
C GLU A 144 -24.22 4.53 -4.83
N ALA A 145 -23.59 5.63 -5.28
CA ALA A 145 -23.85 6.21 -6.60
C ALA A 145 -23.45 5.25 -7.73
N LEU A 146 -22.32 4.55 -7.60
CA LEU A 146 -21.85 3.57 -8.57
C LEU A 146 -22.79 2.36 -8.66
N LEU A 147 -23.26 1.82 -7.54
CA LEU A 147 -24.20 0.70 -7.53
C LEU A 147 -25.58 1.09 -8.11
N ALA A 148 -26.00 2.35 -7.92
CA ALA A 148 -27.23 2.88 -8.47
C ALA A 148 -27.10 3.30 -9.95
N ALA A 149 -25.90 3.37 -10.51
CA ALA A 149 -25.68 3.80 -11.89
C ALA A 149 -26.11 2.72 -12.90
N PRO A 150 -26.64 3.10 -14.08
CA PRO A 150 -26.91 2.15 -15.15
C PRO A 150 -25.67 1.34 -15.52
N GLY A 151 -25.82 0.01 -15.57
CA GLY A 151 -24.70 -0.89 -15.84
C GLY A 151 -23.61 -0.90 -14.75
N ARG A 152 -23.86 -0.30 -13.58
CA ARG A 152 -22.93 -0.20 -12.45
C ARG A 152 -21.59 0.38 -12.87
N SER A 153 -21.67 1.42 -13.69
CA SER A 153 -20.55 2.04 -14.38
C SER A 153 -20.68 3.56 -14.27
N LEU A 154 -19.63 4.24 -13.83
CA LEU A 154 -19.68 5.68 -13.54
C LEU A 154 -18.43 6.38 -14.05
N ALA A 155 -18.61 7.44 -14.84
CA ALA A 155 -17.50 8.31 -15.23
C ALA A 155 -16.95 9.04 -14.01
N LEU A 156 -15.63 9.25 -13.98
CA LEU A 156 -14.94 9.85 -12.86
C LEU A 156 -14.29 11.19 -13.22
N LEU A 157 -14.11 12.04 -12.22
CA LEU A 157 -13.27 13.23 -12.25
C LEU A 157 -12.09 13.02 -11.29
N PRO A 158 -10.86 13.44 -11.67
CA PRO A 158 -10.51 14.21 -12.88
C PRO A 158 -10.48 13.39 -14.18
N GLY A 159 -10.58 12.06 -14.10
CA GLY A 159 -10.73 11.19 -15.26
C GLY A 159 -10.89 9.73 -14.85
N GLY A 160 -11.21 8.89 -15.83
CA GLY A 160 -11.41 7.45 -15.63
C GLY A 160 -12.88 7.04 -15.53
N ARG A 161 -13.09 5.77 -15.18
CA ARG A 161 -14.41 5.17 -15.05
C ARG A 161 -14.36 4.04 -14.05
N ALA A 162 -15.28 4.05 -13.10
CA ALA A 162 -15.45 2.98 -12.14
C ALA A 162 -16.47 1.96 -12.64
N HIS A 163 -16.26 0.70 -12.26
CA HIS A 163 -17.21 -0.40 -12.47
C HIS A 163 -17.42 -1.17 -11.18
N ALA A 164 -18.62 -1.70 -10.96
CA ALA A 164 -18.91 -2.61 -9.85
C ALA A 164 -19.47 -3.95 -10.35
N GLU A 165 -18.83 -5.04 -9.93
CA GLU A 165 -19.21 -6.41 -10.25
C GLU A 165 -19.56 -7.18 -8.97
N PRO A 166 -20.62 -7.99 -8.94
CA PRO A 166 -20.96 -8.76 -7.75
C PRO A 166 -19.90 -9.84 -7.46
N LEU A 167 -19.59 -10.06 -6.20
CA LEU A 167 -18.64 -11.10 -5.74
C LEU A 167 -19.36 -12.24 -5.01
N THR A 168 -20.00 -11.92 -3.89
CA THR A 168 -20.64 -12.92 -3.02
C THR A 168 -21.65 -12.25 -2.09
N THR A 169 -22.40 -13.06 -1.34
CA THR A 169 -23.32 -12.59 -0.30
C THR A 169 -23.04 -13.31 1.02
N LEU A 170 -23.34 -12.66 2.13
CA LEU A 170 -23.14 -13.20 3.46
C LEU A 170 -24.21 -12.69 4.43
N ASP A 171 -24.71 -13.57 5.30
CA ASP A 171 -25.52 -13.16 6.45
C ASP A 171 -24.61 -12.71 7.60
N VAL A 172 -24.89 -11.53 8.15
CA VAL A 172 -24.14 -10.94 9.27
C VAL A 172 -25.07 -10.47 10.37
N GLY A 173 -24.55 -10.42 11.60
CA GLY A 173 -25.33 -10.08 12.78
C GLY A 173 -26.19 -11.23 13.29
N GLU A 174 -26.87 -11.01 14.41
CA GLU A 174 -27.70 -12.01 15.08
C GLU A 174 -29.06 -11.42 15.47
N GLY A 175 -30.07 -12.28 15.63
CA GLY A 175 -31.40 -11.88 16.06
C GLY A 175 -31.99 -10.76 15.18
N PRO A 176 -32.54 -9.68 15.77
CA PRO A 176 -33.08 -8.54 15.02
C PRO A 176 -32.06 -7.75 14.19
N ALA A 177 -30.76 -7.91 14.48
CA ALA A 177 -29.68 -7.28 13.72
C ALA A 177 -29.20 -8.15 12.55
N LYS A 178 -29.72 -9.38 12.39
CA LYS A 178 -29.34 -10.25 11.28
C LYS A 178 -29.76 -9.61 9.94
N LYS A 179 -28.84 -9.54 8.98
CA LYS A 179 -29.11 -9.10 7.61
C LYS A 179 -28.18 -9.76 6.59
N THR A 180 -28.63 -9.85 5.35
CA THR A 180 -27.81 -10.28 4.23
C THR A 180 -27.12 -9.07 3.61
N VAL A 181 -25.81 -9.17 3.38
CA VAL A 181 -24.99 -8.16 2.72
C VAL A 181 -24.32 -8.76 1.49
N ALA A 182 -24.04 -7.93 0.49
CA ALA A 182 -23.43 -8.31 -0.78
C ALA A 182 -22.07 -7.64 -0.95
N ALA A 183 -21.04 -8.41 -1.29
CA ALA A 183 -19.73 -7.92 -1.69
C ALA A 183 -19.72 -7.59 -3.19
N TRP A 184 -19.08 -6.48 -3.53
CA TRP A 184 -18.87 -5.99 -4.88
C TRP A 184 -17.39 -5.72 -5.11
N ALA A 185 -16.85 -6.14 -6.25
CA ALA A 185 -15.53 -5.74 -6.71
C ALA A 185 -15.65 -4.42 -7.47
N ILE A 186 -14.98 -3.39 -6.97
CA ILE A 186 -14.90 -2.07 -7.60
C ILE A 186 -13.58 -1.98 -8.37
N THR A 187 -13.64 -1.65 -9.66
CA THR A 187 -12.46 -1.46 -10.52
C THR A 187 -12.46 -0.05 -11.13
N GLY A 188 -11.30 0.39 -11.63
CA GLY A 188 -11.12 1.70 -12.28
C GLY A 188 -10.79 2.85 -11.34
N VAL A 189 -10.63 2.57 -10.05
CA VAL A 189 -10.24 3.54 -9.00
C VAL A 189 -8.92 3.18 -8.30
N PHE A 190 -8.49 1.92 -8.37
CA PHE A 190 -7.19 1.44 -7.89
C PHE A 190 -6.60 0.47 -8.92
N ASN A 191 -5.31 0.14 -8.76
CA ASN A 191 -4.62 -0.80 -9.65
C ASN A 191 -5.11 -2.25 -9.52
N THR A 192 -5.77 -2.58 -8.41
CA THR A 192 -6.42 -3.86 -8.16
C THR A 192 -7.89 -3.64 -7.75
N PRO A 193 -8.78 -4.63 -7.95
CA PRO A 193 -10.17 -4.49 -7.52
C PRO A 193 -10.28 -4.33 -6.00
N VAL A 194 -11.12 -3.40 -5.55
CA VAL A 194 -11.43 -3.20 -4.12
C VAL A 194 -12.78 -3.82 -3.80
N ALA A 195 -12.83 -4.70 -2.79
CA ALA A 195 -14.09 -5.28 -2.33
C ALA A 195 -14.82 -4.32 -1.37
N VAL A 196 -16.08 -4.03 -1.67
CA VAL A 196 -16.97 -3.21 -0.84
C VAL A 196 -18.25 -3.98 -0.55
N TRP A 197 -18.69 -3.95 0.69
CA TRP A 197 -19.93 -4.59 1.13
C TRP A 197 -21.07 -3.58 1.14
N ALA A 198 -22.23 -3.99 0.61
CA ALA A 198 -23.46 -3.23 0.60
C ALA A 198 -24.62 -4.03 1.21
N ASP A 199 -25.62 -3.33 1.76
CA ASP A 199 -26.87 -3.96 2.18
C ASP A 199 -27.79 -4.31 1.00
N ASP A 200 -28.96 -4.88 1.30
CA ASP A 200 -30.00 -5.27 0.33
C ASP A 200 -30.53 -4.12 -0.53
N LYS A 201 -30.33 -2.87 -0.09
CA LYS A 201 -30.72 -1.64 -0.79
C LYS A 201 -29.56 -1.01 -1.56
N GLY A 202 -28.40 -1.67 -1.61
CA GLY A 202 -27.19 -1.15 -2.25
C GLY A 202 -26.54 -0.02 -1.45
N ARG A 203 -26.85 0.14 -0.16
CA ARG A 203 -26.21 1.13 0.70
C ARG A 203 -24.92 0.59 1.26
N PHE A 204 -23.92 1.45 1.44
CA PHE A 204 -22.63 1.05 1.99
C PHE A 204 -22.82 0.39 3.36
N PHE A 205 -22.27 -0.82 3.49
CA PHE A 205 -22.26 -1.57 4.73
C PHE A 205 -20.86 -1.58 5.33
N ALA A 206 -19.84 -2.04 4.61
CA ALA A 206 -18.49 -2.11 5.14
C ALA A 206 -17.41 -2.06 4.04
N LEU A 207 -16.24 -1.56 4.42
CA LEU A 207 -14.98 -1.75 3.70
C LEU A 207 -14.09 -2.62 4.58
N ILE A 208 -13.56 -3.72 4.05
CA ILE A 208 -12.81 -4.71 4.81
C ILE A 208 -11.43 -4.93 4.17
N GLY A 209 -10.36 -4.74 4.95
CA GLY A 209 -8.97 -4.86 4.52
C GLY A 209 -8.00 -4.68 5.69
N GLY A 210 -6.78 -4.19 5.41
CA GLY A 210 -5.77 -3.91 6.44
C GLY A 210 -6.25 -2.91 7.51
N LEU A 211 -7.11 -1.98 7.11
CA LEU A 211 -8.06 -1.27 7.97
C LEU A 211 -9.47 -1.57 7.46
N SER A 212 -10.38 -1.77 8.39
CA SER A 212 -11.79 -2.02 8.14
C SER A 212 -12.63 -0.87 8.70
N TRP A 213 -13.63 -0.46 7.93
CA TRP A 213 -14.73 0.39 8.38
C TRP A 213 -15.98 -0.48 8.41
N ILE A 214 -16.43 -0.80 9.61
CA ILE A 214 -17.56 -1.70 9.84
C ILE A 214 -18.60 -1.01 10.72
N PRO A 215 -19.92 -1.19 10.50
CA PRO A 215 -20.92 -0.53 11.32
C PRO A 215 -20.77 -0.93 12.78
N ALA A 216 -20.92 0.05 13.68
CA ALA A 216 -20.84 -0.22 15.12
C ALA A 216 -21.87 -1.30 15.52
N GLY A 217 -21.42 -2.30 16.26
CA GLY A 217 -22.20 -3.49 16.63
C GLY A 217 -22.04 -4.69 15.68
N TYR A 218 -21.34 -4.54 14.54
CA TYR A 218 -21.05 -5.63 13.61
C TYR A 218 -19.57 -6.04 13.58
N GLU A 219 -18.75 -5.55 14.52
CA GLU A 219 -17.30 -5.79 14.57
C GLU A 219 -16.94 -7.29 14.47
N ALA A 220 -17.72 -8.15 15.11
CA ALA A 220 -17.52 -9.60 15.09
C ALA A 220 -17.67 -10.23 13.69
N ALA A 221 -18.32 -9.54 12.74
CA ALA A 221 -18.49 -10.00 11.37
C ALA A 221 -17.24 -9.75 10.50
N GLN A 222 -16.29 -8.91 10.93
CA GLN A 222 -15.11 -8.52 10.14
C GLN A 222 -14.34 -9.74 9.58
N PRO A 223 -14.01 -10.78 10.37
CA PRO A 223 -13.24 -11.91 9.86
C PRO A 223 -14.02 -12.76 8.85
N LEU A 224 -15.33 -12.87 9.02
CA LEU A 224 -16.21 -13.61 8.11
C LEU A 224 -16.34 -12.89 6.76
N LEU A 225 -16.51 -11.56 6.80
CA LEU A 225 -16.55 -10.72 5.61
C LEU A 225 -15.22 -10.76 4.86
N GLN A 226 -14.08 -10.62 5.56
CA GLN A 226 -12.75 -10.71 4.97
C GLN A 226 -12.55 -12.06 4.26
N LYS A 227 -12.88 -13.16 4.94
CA LYS A 227 -12.77 -14.50 4.35
C LYS A 227 -13.64 -14.63 3.09
N ALA A 228 -14.90 -14.20 3.15
CA ALA A 228 -15.84 -14.35 2.05
C ALA A 228 -15.41 -13.55 0.80
N GLN A 229 -14.96 -12.30 0.98
CA GLN A 229 -14.48 -11.49 -0.15
C GLN A 229 -13.17 -12.03 -0.74
N ASP A 230 -12.24 -12.51 0.09
CA ASP A 230 -10.95 -13.04 -0.37
C ASP A 230 -11.15 -14.32 -1.18
N GLU A 231 -12.02 -15.21 -0.72
CA GLU A 231 -12.41 -16.42 -1.46
C GLU A 231 -13.11 -16.07 -2.78
N ALA A 232 -14.00 -15.08 -2.78
CA ALA A 232 -14.71 -14.66 -3.99
C ALA A 232 -13.78 -14.01 -5.02
N LEU A 233 -12.83 -13.18 -4.58
CA LEU A 233 -11.81 -12.60 -5.45
C LEU A 233 -10.85 -13.67 -5.99
N ALA A 234 -10.37 -14.58 -5.14
CA ALA A 234 -9.46 -15.66 -5.55
C ALA A 234 -10.09 -16.61 -6.59
N LYS A 235 -11.41 -16.83 -6.55
CA LYS A 235 -12.13 -17.64 -7.55
C LYS A 235 -12.07 -17.06 -8.97
N ARG A 236 -11.73 -15.78 -9.12
CA ARG A 236 -11.60 -15.11 -10.43
C ARG A 236 -10.25 -15.35 -11.09
N SER A 237 -9.21 -15.64 -10.29
CA SER A 237 -7.82 -15.75 -10.74
C SER A 237 -7.59 -16.81 -11.82
N PRO A 238 -8.17 -18.03 -11.75
CA PRO A 238 -7.93 -19.06 -12.76
C PRO A 238 -8.40 -18.65 -14.16
N ALA A 239 -9.54 -17.96 -14.26
CA ALA A 239 -10.05 -17.48 -15.53
C ALA A 239 -9.13 -16.42 -16.15
N LEU A 240 -8.60 -15.50 -15.31
CA LEU A 240 -7.65 -14.48 -15.75
C LEU A 240 -6.32 -15.10 -16.18
N ALA A 241 -5.78 -16.04 -15.40
CA ALA A 241 -4.57 -16.76 -15.76
C ALA A 241 -4.72 -17.50 -17.09
N LYS A 242 -5.82 -18.23 -17.29
CA LYS A 242 -6.11 -18.92 -18.55
C LYS A 242 -6.25 -17.96 -19.75
N ALA A 243 -6.81 -16.78 -19.54
CA ALA A 243 -7.02 -15.80 -20.61
C ALA A 243 -5.73 -15.08 -21.02
N LEU A 244 -4.78 -14.88 -20.09
CA LEU A 244 -3.58 -14.06 -20.32
C LEU A 244 -2.30 -14.87 -20.52
N VAL A 245 -2.19 -16.07 -19.98
CA VAL A 245 -0.96 -16.86 -20.05
C VAL A 245 -0.81 -17.47 -21.44
N ARG A 246 0.31 -17.14 -22.09
CA ARG A 246 0.78 -17.80 -23.32
C ARG A 246 2.08 -18.54 -23.01
N THR A 247 2.07 -19.85 -23.20
CA THR A 247 3.27 -20.69 -23.14
C THR A 247 3.77 -20.94 -24.57
N PRO A 248 4.99 -20.47 -24.93
CA PRO A 248 5.59 -20.78 -26.23
C PRO A 248 5.73 -22.29 -26.45
N ALA A 249 5.47 -22.75 -27.68
CA ALA A 249 5.54 -24.18 -28.05
C ALA A 249 6.99 -24.68 -28.26
N GLY A 250 7.94 -23.76 -28.39
CA GLY A 250 9.36 -24.01 -28.57
C GLY A 250 10.20 -22.87 -27.99
N PRO A 251 11.50 -22.81 -28.29
CA PRO A 251 12.35 -21.71 -27.85
C PRO A 251 11.83 -20.35 -28.34
N VAL A 252 12.13 -19.28 -27.60
CA VAL A 252 11.90 -17.90 -28.04
C VAL A 252 13.27 -17.25 -28.26
N ALA A 253 13.48 -16.68 -29.44
CA ALA A 253 14.69 -15.95 -29.79
C ALA A 253 14.37 -14.46 -29.98
N PHE A 254 14.92 -13.63 -29.10
CA PHE A 254 14.89 -12.17 -29.23
C PHE A 254 16.12 -11.75 -30.03
N THR A 255 15.96 -11.32 -31.28
CA THR A 255 17.06 -10.96 -32.19
C THR A 255 17.25 -9.45 -32.28
N HIS A 256 18.46 -9.01 -32.62
CA HIS A 256 18.80 -7.58 -32.84
C HIS A 256 18.49 -6.65 -31.65
N VAL A 257 18.46 -7.19 -30.44
CA VAL A 257 18.20 -6.41 -29.22
C VAL A 257 19.49 -5.76 -28.71
N ARG A 258 19.37 -4.61 -28.06
CA ARG A 258 20.37 -4.21 -27.07
C ARG A 258 20.12 -5.03 -25.79
N ALA A 259 21.06 -5.84 -25.34
CA ALA A 259 20.85 -6.74 -24.20
C ALA A 259 21.86 -6.50 -23.08
N PHE A 260 21.43 -6.72 -21.83
CA PHE A 260 22.34 -6.75 -20.68
C PHE A 260 23.12 -8.07 -20.70
N VAL A 261 24.44 -7.99 -20.85
CA VAL A 261 25.33 -9.15 -21.00
C VAL A 261 26.45 -9.07 -19.97
N GLY A 262 26.98 -10.22 -19.54
CA GLY A 262 28.11 -10.27 -18.59
C GLY A 262 27.79 -9.82 -17.15
N GLY A 263 26.62 -9.21 -16.91
CA GLY A 263 26.22 -8.74 -15.59
C GLY A 263 26.64 -7.31 -15.27
N ASP A 264 27.21 -6.57 -16.23
CA ASP A 264 27.82 -5.26 -16.00
C ASP A 264 27.53 -4.20 -17.09
N HIS A 265 27.15 -4.58 -18.31
CA HIS A 265 26.89 -3.62 -19.38
C HIS A 265 25.80 -4.07 -20.36
N PHE A 266 25.28 -3.11 -21.13
CA PHE A 266 24.41 -3.38 -22.27
C PHE A 266 25.20 -3.42 -23.58
N ALA A 267 25.18 -4.54 -24.27
CA ALA A 267 25.78 -4.70 -25.60
C ALA A 267 24.72 -4.52 -26.70
N PRO A 268 25.05 -3.83 -27.81
CA PRO A 268 24.15 -3.67 -28.95
C PRO A 268 24.09 -4.95 -29.79
N ASP A 269 23.02 -5.07 -30.59
CA ASP A 269 22.85 -6.09 -31.63
C ASP A 269 23.17 -7.52 -31.17
N GLN A 270 22.43 -7.97 -30.16
CA GLN A 270 22.53 -9.30 -29.57
C GLN A 270 21.30 -10.15 -29.94
N THR A 271 21.49 -11.47 -29.88
CA THR A 271 20.40 -12.44 -29.85
C THR A 271 20.39 -13.16 -28.50
N VAL A 272 19.22 -13.21 -27.86
CA VAL A 272 18.98 -13.94 -26.60
C VAL A 272 17.96 -15.04 -26.85
N VAL A 273 18.31 -16.28 -26.50
CA VAL A 273 17.42 -17.43 -26.66
C VAL A 273 16.98 -17.92 -25.29
N VAL A 274 15.66 -18.04 -25.11
CA VAL A 274 15.02 -18.62 -23.95
C VAL A 274 14.37 -19.94 -24.36
N ASP A 275 14.65 -21.03 -23.64
CA ASP A 275 13.96 -22.30 -23.82
C ASP A 275 13.54 -22.84 -22.45
N LYS A 276 12.28 -23.30 -22.34
CA LYS A 276 11.66 -23.83 -21.11
C LYS A 276 11.92 -22.96 -19.86
N GLY A 277 11.85 -21.64 -20.03
CA GLY A 277 12.02 -20.66 -18.96
C GLY A 277 13.47 -20.37 -18.55
N LEU A 278 14.46 -20.87 -19.31
CA LEU A 278 15.88 -20.62 -19.07
C LEU A 278 16.52 -19.93 -20.27
N ILE A 279 17.41 -18.97 -20.00
CA ILE A 279 18.27 -18.40 -21.04
C ILE A 279 19.29 -19.48 -21.42
N THR A 280 19.27 -19.95 -22.67
CA THR A 280 20.16 -21.02 -23.14
C THR A 280 21.34 -20.49 -23.94
N ARG A 281 21.18 -19.35 -24.62
CA ARG A 281 22.24 -18.73 -25.43
C ARG A 281 22.08 -17.21 -25.46
N VAL A 282 23.21 -16.51 -25.43
CA VAL A 282 23.32 -15.06 -25.62
C VAL A 282 24.56 -14.81 -26.48
N GLY A 283 24.48 -13.89 -27.45
CA GLY A 283 25.65 -13.46 -28.20
C GLY A 283 25.33 -12.48 -29.33
N PRO A 284 26.36 -11.97 -30.05
CA PRO A 284 26.18 -11.05 -31.16
C PRO A 284 25.24 -11.62 -32.22
N ALA A 285 24.34 -10.82 -32.78
CA ALA A 285 23.40 -11.28 -33.80
C ALA A 285 24.12 -11.72 -35.08
N ALA A 286 25.26 -11.10 -35.39
CA ALA A 286 26.15 -11.53 -36.47
C ALA A 286 26.61 -12.98 -36.28
N GLY A 287 26.21 -13.85 -37.21
CA GLY A 287 26.52 -15.29 -37.16
C GLY A 287 25.67 -16.10 -36.17
N PHE A 288 24.63 -15.49 -35.58
CA PHE A 288 23.73 -16.19 -34.66
C PHE A 288 22.51 -16.74 -35.40
N THR A 289 22.42 -18.06 -35.49
CA THR A 289 21.21 -18.73 -36.01
C THR A 289 20.30 -19.14 -34.85
N PRO A 290 19.05 -18.64 -34.81
CA PRO A 290 18.04 -19.13 -33.86
C PRO A 290 17.82 -20.65 -33.99
N PRO A 291 17.51 -21.37 -32.90
CA PRO A 291 17.18 -22.79 -32.97
C PRO A 291 15.98 -23.06 -33.89
N GLY A 292 15.93 -24.24 -34.51
CA GLY A 292 14.77 -24.66 -35.30
C GLY A 292 13.49 -24.69 -34.47
N GLY A 293 12.39 -24.19 -35.03
CA GLY A 293 11.10 -24.10 -34.33
C GLY A 293 11.03 -23.00 -33.27
N ALA A 294 12.05 -22.14 -33.18
CA ALA A 294 11.99 -20.98 -32.30
C ALA A 294 10.96 -19.94 -32.79
N GLU A 295 10.20 -19.38 -31.87
CA GLU A 295 9.48 -18.13 -32.08
C GLU A 295 10.51 -16.99 -32.11
N VAL A 296 10.58 -16.27 -33.23
CA VAL A 296 11.53 -15.16 -33.38
C VAL A 296 10.82 -13.85 -33.14
N ILE A 297 11.37 -13.06 -32.22
CA ILE A 297 10.93 -11.69 -31.91
C ILE A 297 12.08 -10.76 -32.32
N ASP A 298 11.86 -9.97 -33.36
CA ASP A 298 12.81 -8.95 -33.78
C ASP A 298 12.70 -7.72 -32.87
N GLY A 299 13.79 -7.41 -32.16
CA GLY A 299 13.88 -6.30 -31.22
C GLY A 299 14.78 -5.17 -31.71
N ALA A 300 14.95 -5.02 -33.03
CA ALA A 300 15.72 -3.92 -33.61
C ALA A 300 15.22 -2.56 -33.10
N GLY A 301 16.13 -1.77 -32.51
CA GLY A 301 15.81 -0.47 -31.89
C GLY A 301 15.27 -0.57 -30.46
N GLU A 302 15.06 -1.78 -29.93
CA GLU A 302 14.61 -2.03 -28.56
C GLU A 302 15.75 -2.49 -27.64
N THR A 303 15.48 -2.45 -26.33
CA THR A 303 16.40 -2.94 -25.30
C THR A 303 15.73 -4.07 -24.51
N LEU A 304 16.37 -5.24 -24.50
CA LEU A 304 15.97 -6.35 -23.67
C LEU A 304 16.62 -6.24 -22.29
N VAL A 305 15.81 -6.00 -21.28
CA VAL A 305 16.24 -5.90 -19.88
C VAL A 305 15.91 -7.18 -19.10
N PRO A 306 16.69 -7.54 -18.06
CA PRO A 306 16.25 -8.56 -17.11
C PRO A 306 14.89 -8.20 -16.51
N GLY A 307 14.09 -9.22 -16.17
CA GLY A 307 12.82 -9.00 -15.48
C GLY A 307 13.03 -8.20 -14.18
N LEU A 308 12.18 -7.19 -13.97
CA LEU A 308 12.34 -6.26 -12.87
C LEU A 308 12.00 -6.91 -11.53
N TRP A 309 12.65 -6.41 -10.47
CA TRP A 309 12.41 -6.81 -9.09
C TRP A 309 11.77 -5.66 -8.34
N ASP A 310 10.63 -5.93 -7.70
CA ASP A 310 10.13 -5.07 -6.64
C ASP A 310 10.70 -5.57 -5.30
N SER A 311 11.52 -4.74 -4.66
CA SER A 311 12.22 -5.11 -3.43
C SER A 311 11.38 -4.94 -2.17
N HIS A 312 10.21 -4.28 -2.24
CA HIS A 312 9.31 -4.06 -1.10
C HIS A 312 7.85 -4.05 -1.53
N MET A 313 7.33 -5.22 -1.93
CA MET A 313 5.96 -5.34 -2.39
C MET A 313 5.11 -6.13 -1.39
N HIS A 314 4.17 -5.46 -0.73
CA HIS A 314 3.13 -6.14 0.03
C HIS A 314 2.14 -6.84 -0.92
N PHE A 315 2.44 -8.09 -1.30
CA PHE A 315 1.67 -8.89 -2.25
C PHE A 315 0.40 -9.46 -1.60
N GLY A 316 -0.57 -8.58 -1.34
CA GLY A 316 -1.77 -8.85 -0.53
C GLY A 316 -2.94 -9.51 -1.26
N ASP A 317 -3.00 -9.41 -2.59
CA ASP A 317 -4.13 -9.90 -3.38
C ASP A 317 -3.68 -10.55 -4.69
N ASP A 318 -4.60 -11.29 -5.34
CA ASP A 318 -4.32 -12.04 -6.56
C ASP A 318 -4.18 -11.13 -7.80
N ALA A 319 -4.84 -9.97 -7.81
CA ALA A 319 -4.81 -9.04 -8.94
C ALA A 319 -3.52 -8.20 -8.98
N ALA A 320 -2.78 -8.12 -7.88
CA ALA A 320 -1.44 -7.54 -7.83
C ALA A 320 -0.47 -8.27 -8.78
N GLY A 321 -0.68 -9.57 -9.04
CA GLY A 321 0.18 -10.36 -9.93
C GLY A 321 0.20 -9.85 -11.37
N PRO A 322 -0.95 -9.81 -12.06
CA PRO A 322 -1.06 -9.25 -13.40
C PRO A 322 -0.63 -7.77 -13.48
N MET A 323 -0.92 -6.97 -12.45
CA MET A 323 -0.45 -5.58 -12.35
C MET A 323 1.08 -5.48 -12.37
N LEU A 324 1.77 -6.25 -11.53
CA LEU A 324 3.23 -6.22 -11.47
C LEU A 324 3.84 -6.72 -12.78
N LEU A 325 3.30 -7.80 -13.34
CA LEU A 325 3.80 -8.37 -14.59
C LEU A 325 3.61 -7.42 -15.79
N SER A 326 2.53 -6.63 -15.84
CA SER A 326 2.34 -5.64 -16.89
C SER A 326 3.33 -4.48 -16.82
N LEU A 327 3.92 -4.24 -15.65
CA LEU A 327 5.00 -3.28 -15.43
C LEU A 327 6.40 -3.89 -15.62
N GLY A 328 6.50 -5.16 -16.03
CA GLY A 328 7.77 -5.88 -16.21
C GLY A 328 8.37 -6.43 -14.92
N VAL A 329 7.66 -6.34 -13.78
CA VAL A 329 8.09 -6.91 -12.49
C VAL A 329 7.79 -8.40 -12.49
N THR A 330 8.85 -9.21 -12.57
CA THR A 330 8.76 -10.68 -12.61
C THR A 330 9.14 -11.32 -11.28
N SER A 331 9.70 -10.55 -10.35
CA SER A 331 10.03 -10.98 -8.99
C SER A 331 9.66 -9.90 -7.98
N ALA A 332 9.17 -10.31 -6.82
CA ALA A 332 8.75 -9.41 -5.76
C ALA A 332 9.14 -9.97 -4.40
N ARG A 333 9.75 -9.17 -3.53
CA ARG A 333 9.91 -9.52 -2.13
C ARG A 333 8.71 -9.02 -1.34
N ASP A 334 8.02 -9.94 -0.68
CA ASP A 334 6.94 -9.60 0.26
C ASP A 334 7.51 -9.49 1.67
N PRO A 335 7.62 -8.28 2.23
CA PRO A 335 8.24 -8.06 3.52
C PRO A 335 7.33 -8.47 4.68
N GLY A 336 6.07 -8.84 4.44
CA GLY A 336 5.17 -9.28 5.49
C GLY A 336 3.70 -9.07 5.13
N ASN A 337 2.91 -10.12 5.32
CA ASN A 337 1.47 -10.11 5.04
C ASN A 337 0.73 -11.06 5.99
N VAL A 338 -0.57 -11.25 5.79
CA VAL A 338 -1.29 -12.36 6.44
C VAL A 338 -0.73 -13.69 5.92
N ASN A 339 -0.01 -14.42 6.78
CA ASN A 339 0.72 -15.64 6.39
C ASN A 339 -0.17 -16.68 5.68
N ALA A 340 -1.37 -16.96 6.22
CA ALA A 340 -2.28 -17.93 5.63
C ALA A 340 -2.70 -17.57 4.18
N LEU A 341 -2.96 -16.28 3.92
CA LEU A 341 -3.31 -15.82 2.57
C LEU A 341 -2.09 -15.88 1.63
N THR A 342 -0.90 -15.62 2.15
CA THR A 342 0.37 -15.75 1.40
C THR A 342 0.61 -17.18 0.94
N LEU A 343 0.42 -18.15 1.84
CA LEU A 343 0.53 -19.57 1.53
C LEU A 343 -0.55 -20.03 0.55
N ALA A 344 -1.81 -19.60 0.73
CA ALA A 344 -2.89 -19.90 -0.19
C ALA A 344 -2.62 -19.36 -1.62
N ARG A 345 -2.01 -18.17 -1.75
CA ARG A 345 -1.54 -17.64 -3.03
C ARG A 345 -0.40 -18.48 -3.63
N ALA A 346 0.54 -18.92 -2.80
CA ALA A 346 1.64 -19.79 -3.24
C ALA A 346 1.12 -21.12 -3.80
N GLU A 347 0.14 -21.72 -3.13
CA GLU A 347 -0.53 -22.95 -3.61
C GLU A 347 -1.22 -22.73 -4.96
N ARG A 348 -1.96 -21.63 -5.14
CA ARG A 348 -2.60 -21.29 -6.43
C ARG A 348 -1.57 -21.09 -7.54
N ARG A 349 -0.46 -20.39 -7.26
CA ARG A 349 0.65 -20.25 -8.23
C ARG A 349 1.22 -21.61 -8.64
N ALA A 350 1.45 -22.50 -7.67
CA ALA A 350 1.99 -23.83 -7.93
C ALA A 350 1.07 -24.69 -8.82
N LYS A 351 -0.24 -24.46 -8.77
CA LYS A 351 -1.25 -25.09 -9.63
C LYS A 351 -1.43 -24.42 -11.00
N GLY A 352 -0.76 -23.28 -11.26
CA GLY A 352 -0.97 -22.47 -12.47
C GLY A 352 -2.30 -21.70 -12.48
N GLU A 353 -2.96 -21.58 -11.31
CA GLU A 353 -4.26 -20.93 -11.15
C GLU A 353 -4.15 -19.41 -10.89
N LEU A 354 -2.94 -18.92 -10.66
CA LEU A 354 -2.65 -17.52 -10.35
C LEU A 354 -1.46 -17.03 -11.19
N LEU A 355 -1.73 -16.05 -12.07
CA LEU A 355 -0.70 -15.31 -12.79
C LEU A 355 -0.02 -14.31 -11.86
N SER A 356 1.27 -14.49 -11.57
CA SER A 356 1.97 -13.71 -10.55
C SER A 356 3.48 -13.72 -10.77
N PRO A 357 4.21 -12.68 -10.35
CA PRO A 357 5.67 -12.75 -10.27
C PRO A 357 6.11 -13.83 -9.29
N ARG A 358 7.41 -14.15 -9.29
CA ARG A 358 7.99 -14.94 -8.21
C ARG A 358 7.98 -14.11 -6.93
N VAL A 359 7.23 -14.57 -5.94
CA VAL A 359 7.12 -13.90 -4.63
C VAL A 359 8.08 -14.56 -3.64
N TYR A 360 8.88 -13.74 -2.97
CA TYR A 360 9.81 -14.12 -1.90
C TYR A 360 9.29 -13.58 -0.57
N PRO A 361 8.49 -14.37 0.18
CA PRO A 361 7.76 -13.86 1.32
C PRO A 361 8.54 -13.96 2.63
N SER A 362 8.26 -13.00 3.51
CA SER A 362 8.81 -12.90 4.86
C SER A 362 7.69 -13.01 5.89
N VAL A 363 7.96 -13.60 7.05
CA VAL A 363 7.05 -13.53 8.20
C VAL A 363 7.32 -12.24 8.97
N LEU A 364 6.31 -11.38 9.13
CA LEU A 364 6.41 -10.21 10.00
C LEU A 364 6.19 -10.61 11.46
N ILE A 365 7.18 -10.32 12.30
CA ILE A 365 7.17 -10.60 13.74
C ILE A 365 7.19 -9.27 14.50
N ASP A 366 6.28 -9.11 15.45
CA ASP A 366 6.22 -7.93 16.31
C ASP A 366 5.89 -8.30 17.76
N GLY A 367 6.09 -7.36 18.68
CA GLY A 367 5.65 -7.48 20.06
C GLY A 367 4.19 -7.05 20.26
N LYS A 368 3.63 -7.40 21.41
CA LYS A 368 2.30 -6.93 21.84
C LYS A 368 2.39 -5.53 22.45
N GLY A 369 1.62 -4.58 21.94
CA GLY A 369 1.55 -3.23 22.48
C GLY A 369 0.62 -2.31 21.67
N PRO A 370 0.50 -1.03 22.06
CA PRO A 370 -0.38 -0.08 21.40
C PRO A 370 0.04 0.25 19.94
N ASN A 371 1.29 -0.02 19.58
CA ASN A 371 1.84 0.23 18.25
C ASN A 371 2.11 -1.06 17.45
N THR A 372 1.57 -2.21 17.88
CA THR A 372 1.74 -3.48 17.16
C THR A 372 1.37 -3.34 15.68
N ALA A 373 2.23 -3.85 14.80
CA ALA A 373 2.00 -3.81 13.37
C ALA A 373 0.72 -4.58 12.98
N GLN A 374 0.03 -4.06 11.98
CA GLN A 374 -1.03 -4.81 11.32
C GLN A 374 -0.44 -6.10 10.75
N VAL A 375 -1.24 -7.16 10.71
CA VAL A 375 -0.88 -8.49 10.16
C VAL A 375 0.32 -9.21 10.80
N ALA A 376 0.89 -8.69 11.88
CA ALA A 376 2.03 -9.30 12.57
C ALA A 376 1.70 -10.67 13.19
N SER A 377 2.67 -11.57 13.15
CA SER A 377 2.75 -12.68 14.11
C SER A 377 3.29 -12.13 15.43
N VAL A 378 2.42 -12.04 16.44
CA VAL A 378 2.74 -11.39 17.72
C VAL A 378 3.48 -12.37 18.63
N ALA A 379 4.65 -11.95 19.11
CA ALA A 379 5.41 -12.62 20.16
C ALA A 379 5.29 -11.85 21.49
N THR A 380 5.03 -12.56 22.59
CA THR A 380 5.02 -12.02 23.95
C THR A 380 6.18 -12.54 24.80
N THR A 381 6.92 -13.53 24.29
CA THR A 381 8.16 -14.04 24.88
C THR A 381 9.21 -14.31 23.80
N ARG A 382 10.47 -14.46 24.24
CA ARG A 382 11.57 -14.90 23.40
C ARG A 382 11.30 -16.26 22.75
N ASP A 383 10.78 -17.22 23.51
CA ASP A 383 10.56 -18.58 23.01
C ASP A 383 9.44 -18.62 21.97
N GLU A 384 8.41 -17.77 22.12
CA GLU A 384 7.39 -17.56 21.09
C GLU A 384 7.98 -16.96 19.81
N ALA A 385 8.86 -15.96 19.92
CA ALA A 385 9.55 -15.39 18.76
C ALA A 385 10.34 -16.47 18.00
N LEU A 386 11.14 -17.26 18.73
CA LEU A 386 11.89 -18.38 18.16
C LEU A 386 10.97 -19.45 17.53
N ALA A 387 9.81 -19.71 18.13
CA ALA A 387 8.82 -20.63 17.56
C ALA A 387 8.23 -20.11 16.25
N ILE A 388 7.98 -18.80 16.14
CA ILE A 388 7.53 -18.16 14.90
C ILE A 388 8.60 -18.31 13.81
N VAL A 389 9.88 -18.13 14.12
CA VAL A 389 10.98 -18.35 13.15
C VAL A 389 11.01 -19.80 12.63
N ARG A 390 10.91 -20.79 13.53
CA ARG A 390 10.85 -22.21 13.14
C ARG A 390 9.65 -22.50 12.24
N LYS A 391 8.49 -21.92 12.58
CA LYS A 391 7.27 -22.04 11.79
C LYS A 391 7.44 -21.40 10.40
N ALA A 392 8.04 -20.21 10.32
CA ALA A 392 8.33 -19.53 9.06
C ALA A 392 9.12 -20.43 8.09
N LYS A 393 10.20 -21.07 8.58
CA LYS A 393 10.97 -22.02 7.77
C LYS A 393 10.14 -23.23 7.33
N ALA A 394 9.38 -23.82 8.26
CA ALA A 394 8.55 -24.99 7.98
C ALA A 394 7.46 -24.73 6.93
N GLU A 395 6.93 -23.51 6.89
CA GLU A 395 5.90 -23.06 5.94
C GLU A 395 6.49 -22.53 4.62
N GLY A 396 7.82 -22.53 4.46
CA GLY A 396 8.47 -22.18 3.19
C GLY A 396 8.72 -20.68 2.99
N PHE A 397 8.64 -19.86 4.03
CA PHE A 397 9.11 -18.47 3.98
C PHE A 397 10.63 -18.41 3.83
N VAL A 398 11.14 -17.32 3.23
CA VAL A 398 12.57 -17.14 2.96
C VAL A 398 13.24 -16.16 3.93
N ALA A 399 12.45 -15.42 4.70
CA ALA A 399 12.94 -14.38 5.60
C ALA A 399 12.00 -14.16 6.80
N ILE A 400 12.51 -13.46 7.81
CA ILE A 400 11.71 -12.85 8.88
C ILE A 400 11.90 -11.34 8.86
N LYS A 401 10.82 -10.60 9.11
CA LYS A 401 10.82 -9.15 9.28
C LYS A 401 10.51 -8.80 10.73
N LEU A 402 11.46 -8.25 11.46
CA LEU A 402 11.24 -7.75 12.82
C LEU A 402 10.66 -6.32 12.77
N TYR A 403 9.85 -5.98 13.77
CA TYR A 403 9.09 -4.73 13.79
C TYR A 403 9.24 -3.91 15.08
N GLY A 404 8.74 -2.68 15.08
CA GLY A 404 9.07 -1.66 16.09
C GLY A 404 8.61 -1.94 17.53
N THR A 405 7.59 -2.77 17.75
CA THR A 405 7.10 -3.13 19.10
C THR A 405 7.78 -4.41 19.62
N PHE A 406 8.62 -5.07 18.81
CA PHE A 406 9.37 -6.25 19.20
C PHE A 406 10.34 -5.90 20.35
N ASN A 407 10.62 -6.86 21.23
CA ASN A 407 11.52 -6.62 22.35
C ASN A 407 12.98 -6.63 21.84
N PRO A 408 13.75 -5.53 21.99
CA PRO A 408 15.13 -5.46 21.49
C PRO A 408 16.03 -6.55 22.10
N ALA A 409 15.77 -6.97 23.34
CA ALA A 409 16.57 -8.00 24.00
C ALA A 409 16.46 -9.39 23.35
N TRP A 410 15.46 -9.63 22.49
CA TRP A 410 15.26 -10.90 21.79
C TRP A 410 15.84 -10.91 20.38
N VAL A 411 16.27 -9.76 19.85
CA VAL A 411 16.69 -9.62 18.44
C VAL A 411 17.83 -10.58 18.12
N LYS A 412 18.91 -10.53 18.91
CA LYS A 412 20.10 -11.37 18.70
C LYS A 412 19.77 -12.86 18.59
N ASP A 413 18.97 -13.37 19.53
CA ASP A 413 18.64 -14.79 19.58
C ASP A 413 17.66 -15.19 18.47
N THR A 414 16.73 -14.29 18.13
CA THR A 414 15.77 -14.50 17.04
C THR A 414 16.48 -14.51 15.68
N ALA A 415 17.43 -13.60 15.46
CA ALA A 415 18.25 -13.56 14.25
C ALA A 415 19.17 -14.78 14.15
N ALA A 416 19.81 -15.19 15.25
CA ALA A 416 20.64 -16.40 15.28
C ALA A 416 19.85 -17.66 14.90
N GLU A 417 18.62 -17.82 15.38
CA GLU A 417 17.75 -18.93 14.99
C GLU A 417 17.32 -18.85 13.51
N ALA A 418 17.04 -17.65 13.01
CA ALA A 418 16.71 -17.44 11.60
C ALA A 418 17.87 -17.84 10.70
N HIS A 419 19.09 -17.38 11.00
CA HIS A 419 20.30 -17.75 10.27
C HIS A 419 20.60 -19.24 10.35
N ARG A 420 20.42 -19.87 11.52
CA ARG A 420 20.56 -21.34 11.67
C ARG A 420 19.64 -22.11 10.73
N LEU A 421 18.48 -21.56 10.40
CA LEU A 421 17.48 -22.14 9.49
C LEU A 421 17.64 -21.66 8.04
N GLY A 422 18.63 -20.80 7.76
CA GLY A 422 18.88 -20.23 6.45
C GLY A 422 17.83 -19.21 6.01
N LEU A 423 17.23 -18.48 6.96
CA LEU A 423 16.32 -17.36 6.71
C LEU A 423 17.10 -16.04 6.77
N HIS A 424 16.71 -15.09 5.90
CA HIS A 424 17.20 -13.71 5.95
C HIS A 424 16.50 -12.91 7.05
N VAL A 425 17.19 -11.96 7.68
CA VAL A 425 16.68 -11.12 8.77
C VAL A 425 16.70 -9.66 8.34
N HIS A 426 15.53 -9.03 8.33
CA HIS A 426 15.40 -7.62 7.98
C HIS A 426 14.30 -6.95 8.80
N GLY A 427 14.08 -5.65 8.60
CA GLY A 427 12.88 -4.99 9.08
C GLY A 427 13.10 -3.62 9.68
N HIS A 428 12.12 -3.24 10.51
CA HIS A 428 12.17 -2.01 11.30
C HIS A 428 13.06 -2.25 12.52
N LEU A 429 13.50 -1.17 13.16
CA LEU A 429 14.22 -1.26 14.44
C LEU A 429 13.18 -1.27 15.57
N PRO A 430 13.29 -2.18 16.54
CA PRO A 430 12.62 -2.06 17.83
C PRO A 430 12.80 -0.67 18.43
N ALA A 431 11.77 -0.14 19.10
CA ALA A 431 11.88 1.12 19.81
C ALA A 431 13.04 1.09 20.81
N GLY A 432 13.86 2.14 20.81
CA GLY A 432 15.05 2.25 21.64
C GLY A 432 16.33 1.67 21.02
N MET A 433 16.25 0.90 19.94
CA MET A 433 17.41 0.30 19.28
C MET A 433 18.00 1.22 18.20
N ARG A 434 19.33 1.31 18.16
CA ARG A 434 20.11 2.00 17.12
C ARG A 434 20.41 1.07 15.95
N THR A 435 20.66 1.64 14.78
CA THR A 435 20.94 0.88 13.55
C THR A 435 22.17 -0.01 13.69
N ALA A 436 23.25 0.49 14.29
CA ALA A 436 24.46 -0.29 14.52
C ALA A 436 24.21 -1.51 15.45
N GLU A 437 23.31 -1.37 16.43
CA GLU A 437 22.93 -2.47 17.33
C GLU A 437 22.16 -3.55 16.57
N ALA A 438 21.19 -3.18 15.73
CA ALA A 438 20.44 -4.13 14.92
C ALA A 438 21.37 -4.94 13.98
N ILE A 439 22.36 -4.27 13.36
CA ILE A 439 23.38 -4.92 12.53
C ILE A 439 24.32 -5.80 13.36
N ALA A 440 24.64 -5.42 14.60
CA ALA A 440 25.44 -6.24 15.51
C ALA A 440 24.69 -7.50 15.95
N ASP A 441 23.38 -7.38 16.13
CA ASP A 441 22.49 -8.47 16.55
C ASP A 441 21.99 -9.36 15.41
N GLY A 442 22.38 -9.07 14.16
CA GLY A 442 22.21 -10.01 13.04
C GLY A 442 21.20 -9.60 11.97
N TYR A 443 20.85 -8.32 11.86
CA TYR A 443 20.15 -7.85 10.66
C TYR A 443 21.06 -7.97 9.44
N ASP A 444 20.52 -8.54 8.37
CA ASP A 444 21.15 -8.61 7.05
C ASP A 444 20.78 -7.37 6.20
N GLU A 445 19.66 -6.73 6.53
CA GLU A 445 19.13 -5.55 5.85
C GLU A 445 18.41 -4.61 6.83
N ILE A 446 18.54 -3.31 6.61
CA ILE A 446 17.69 -2.29 7.26
C ILE A 446 16.56 -1.87 6.32
N THR A 447 15.32 -2.00 6.78
CA THR A 447 14.15 -1.60 5.99
C THR A 447 13.82 -0.13 6.21
N HIS A 448 13.71 0.63 5.12
CA HIS A 448 13.50 2.07 5.02
C HIS A 448 14.66 2.93 5.50
N ILE A 449 15.01 3.95 4.70
CA ILE A 449 16.13 4.84 4.98
C ILE A 449 16.01 5.58 6.33
N TYR A 450 14.80 5.86 6.78
CA TYR A 450 14.59 6.55 8.06
C TYR A 450 15.04 5.73 9.28
N PHE A 451 15.13 4.40 9.15
CA PHE A 451 15.71 3.54 10.18
C PHE A 451 17.24 3.48 10.15
N VAL A 452 17.87 3.79 9.02
CA VAL A 452 19.31 4.06 8.96
C VAL A 452 19.62 5.36 9.69
N MET A 453 18.77 6.38 9.50
CA MET A 453 18.92 7.67 10.17
C MET A 453 18.76 7.59 11.69
N MET A 454 18.08 6.57 12.23
CA MET A 454 17.95 6.36 13.69
C MET A 454 19.30 6.28 14.40
N GLN A 455 20.40 5.97 13.72
CA GLN A 455 21.73 6.04 14.30
C GLN A 455 22.13 7.44 14.77
N ALA A 456 21.71 8.49 14.05
CA ALA A 456 22.07 9.88 14.32
C ALA A 456 20.95 10.69 15.01
N MET A 457 19.78 10.08 15.26
CA MET A 457 18.66 10.78 15.89
C MET A 457 18.87 11.01 17.40
N PRO A 458 18.24 12.02 18.02
CA PRO A 458 18.22 12.14 19.49
C PRO A 458 17.62 10.90 20.17
N ASP A 459 18.09 10.55 21.38
CA ASP A 459 17.56 9.40 22.14
C ASP A 459 16.05 9.47 22.34
N SER A 460 15.51 10.69 22.51
CA SER A 460 14.06 10.92 22.65
C SER A 460 13.25 10.51 21.42
N VAL A 461 13.84 10.55 20.22
CA VAL A 461 13.25 10.04 18.98
C VAL A 461 13.37 8.52 18.93
N VAL A 462 14.57 7.99 19.18
CA VAL A 462 14.85 6.55 19.08
C VAL A 462 14.02 5.75 20.07
N ALA A 463 13.86 6.23 21.30
CA ALA A 463 13.03 5.59 22.33
C ALA A 463 11.55 5.43 21.94
N LYS A 464 11.08 6.17 20.92
CA LYS A 464 9.68 6.17 20.45
C LYS A 464 9.57 5.90 18.94
N SER A 465 10.59 5.29 18.34
CA SER A 465 10.67 5.02 16.89
C SER A 465 9.67 3.97 16.38
N ASN A 466 8.85 3.38 17.25
CA ASN A 466 7.73 2.52 16.86
C ASN A 466 6.42 3.28 16.60
N GLY A 467 6.39 4.61 16.82
CA GLY A 467 5.27 5.49 16.50
C GLY A 467 5.63 6.54 15.44
N ILE A 468 4.95 7.70 15.47
CA ILE A 468 5.17 8.80 14.50
C ILE A 468 6.59 9.38 14.51
N ALA A 469 7.31 9.25 15.64
CA ALA A 469 8.66 9.79 15.80
C ALA A 469 9.65 9.22 14.76
N ARG A 470 9.38 8.02 14.19
CA ARG A 470 10.21 7.46 13.11
C ARG A 470 10.19 8.27 11.82
N PHE A 471 9.14 9.06 11.61
CA PHE A 471 9.00 9.96 10.46
C PHE A 471 9.40 11.39 10.85
N GLU A 472 8.83 11.91 11.94
CA GLU A 472 9.06 13.29 12.37
C GLU A 472 10.51 13.56 12.78
N GLY A 473 11.16 12.59 13.44
CA GLY A 473 12.56 12.71 13.85
C GLY A 473 13.47 12.95 12.65
N PRO A 474 13.55 12.01 11.70
CA PRO A 474 14.31 12.21 10.47
C PRO A 474 13.85 13.44 9.69
N GLY A 475 12.54 13.70 9.56
CA GLY A 475 12.03 14.90 8.89
C GLY A 475 12.54 16.20 9.52
N ARG A 476 12.75 16.25 10.84
CA ARG A 476 13.25 17.42 11.56
C ARG A 476 14.77 17.52 11.56
N TYR A 477 15.46 16.41 11.80
CA TYR A 477 16.88 16.41 12.15
C TYR A 477 17.81 15.94 11.01
N ALA A 478 17.30 15.23 9.99
CA ALA A 478 18.18 14.66 8.95
C ALA A 478 18.97 15.72 8.16
N LYS A 479 18.43 16.93 8.01
CA LYS A 479 19.12 18.07 7.38
C LYS A 479 20.41 18.48 8.10
N ASP A 480 20.53 18.14 9.38
CA ASP A 480 21.67 18.50 10.24
C ASP A 480 22.64 17.32 10.44
N VAL A 481 22.39 16.17 9.80
CA VAL A 481 23.23 14.98 9.91
C VAL A 481 24.35 15.02 8.88
N ASP A 482 25.61 15.06 9.35
CA ASP A 482 26.78 14.87 8.49
C ASP A 482 27.08 13.37 8.32
N LEU A 483 26.90 12.87 7.09
CA LEU A 483 27.14 11.47 6.74
C LEU A 483 28.63 11.08 6.78
N ASN A 484 29.54 12.05 6.76
CA ASN A 484 30.99 11.83 6.82
C ASN A 484 31.56 11.97 8.24
N ALA A 485 30.73 12.30 9.23
CA ALA A 485 31.11 12.40 10.63
C ALA A 485 30.51 11.24 11.45
N GLU A 486 31.02 11.05 12.67
CA GLU A 486 30.41 10.12 13.61
C GLU A 486 29.02 10.62 14.07
N PRO A 487 28.03 9.73 14.27
CA PRO A 487 28.15 8.25 14.22
C PRO A 487 27.90 7.63 12.83
N MET A 488 27.56 8.42 11.81
CA MET A 488 27.16 7.90 10.50
C MET A 488 28.33 7.30 9.71
N LYS A 489 29.52 7.91 9.80
CA LYS A 489 30.73 7.42 9.15
C LYS A 489 31.03 5.96 9.51
N SER A 490 31.05 5.63 10.80
CA SER A 490 31.28 4.26 11.27
C SER A 490 30.14 3.30 10.89
N LEU A 491 28.89 3.78 10.92
CA LEU A 491 27.75 2.98 10.48
C LEU A 491 27.88 2.60 9.00
N ILE A 492 28.11 3.58 8.11
CA ILE A 492 28.21 3.37 6.67
C ILE A 492 29.36 2.42 6.34
N ALA A 493 30.52 2.59 7.00
CA ALA A 493 31.65 1.68 6.86
C ALA A 493 31.30 0.24 7.30
N THR A 494 30.57 0.10 8.41
CA THR A 494 30.10 -1.20 8.91
C THR A 494 29.11 -1.85 7.94
N MET A 495 28.16 -1.08 7.42
CA MET A 495 27.18 -1.55 6.43
C MET A 495 27.87 -2.03 5.16
N ALA A 496 28.83 -1.28 4.64
CA ALA A 496 29.62 -1.68 3.46
C ALA A 496 30.43 -2.96 3.72
N ALA A 497 31.14 -3.03 4.86
CA ALA A 497 31.97 -4.19 5.22
C ALA A 497 31.14 -5.47 5.40
N LYS A 498 29.95 -5.36 6.00
CA LYS A 498 29.02 -6.47 6.23
C LYS A 498 28.03 -6.71 5.09
N LYS A 499 28.07 -5.90 4.03
CA LYS A 499 27.11 -5.91 2.91
C LYS A 499 25.64 -5.77 3.35
N ILE A 500 25.40 -4.94 4.36
CA ILE A 500 24.05 -4.62 4.83
C ILE A 500 23.34 -3.80 3.76
N THR A 501 22.24 -4.32 3.23
CA THR A 501 21.41 -3.59 2.27
C THR A 501 20.47 -2.62 2.98
N VAL A 502 20.05 -1.59 2.25
CA VAL A 502 18.96 -0.71 2.64
C VAL A 502 17.86 -0.88 1.64
N ASP A 503 16.71 -1.30 2.12
CA ASP A 503 15.47 -1.34 1.36
C ASP A 503 14.80 0.04 1.43
N PRO A 504 14.41 0.66 0.29
CA PRO A 504 13.95 2.05 0.24
C PRO A 504 12.78 2.43 1.18
#